data_AF-A0A2W6U7L7-F1
#
_entry.id   AF-A0A2W6U7L7-F1
#
_cell.length_a   1.000
_cell.length_b   1.000
_cell.length_c   1.000
_cell.angle_alpha   90.00
_cell.angle_beta   90.00
_cell.angle_gamma   90.00
#
_symmetry.space_group_name_H-M   'P 1'
#
loop_
_entity.id
_entity.type
_entity.pdbx_description
1 polymer ?
#
loop_
_entity_poly.entity_id
_entity_poly.type
_entity_poly.pdbx_seq_one_letter_code
_entity_poly.pdbx_strand_id
1 'polypeptide(L)'
;MNTPIQTAAEAVVPAVPDETALIFQRLRGLRDACGDASSTDTILVLISAALDEGFDTRPRILGALFKLGYDRARVAKLLDAQMRVRWRSRPGRRYEAII
;
A
#
# COMPACT_ATOMS: atom_id res chain seq x y z
N MET A 1 -54.76 -11.75 -18.48
CA MET A 1 -53.64 -10.85 -18.84
C MET A 1 -53.02 -10.31 -17.57
N ASN A 2 -51.69 -10.21 -17.60
CA ASN A 2 -50.74 -9.62 -16.65
C ASN A 2 -50.15 -10.49 -15.52
N THR A 3 -48.85 -10.69 -15.75
CA THR A 3 -47.74 -11.41 -15.11
C THR A 3 -47.32 -10.80 -13.76
N PRO A 4 -46.54 -11.55 -12.94
CA PRO A 4 -46.17 -11.20 -11.58
C PRO A 4 -44.96 -10.27 -11.55
N ILE A 5 -44.87 -9.36 -10.58
CA ILE A 5 -43.61 -8.66 -10.32
C ILE A 5 -43.00 -9.25 -9.05
N GLN A 6 -41.97 -10.05 -9.31
CA GLN A 6 -41.03 -10.60 -8.36
C GLN A 6 -40.40 -9.46 -7.56
N THR A 7 -40.68 -9.39 -6.26
CA THR A 7 -39.86 -8.63 -5.32
C THR A 7 -38.59 -9.43 -5.10
N ALA A 8 -37.62 -9.24 -5.98
CA ALA A 8 -36.23 -9.59 -5.70
C ALA A 8 -35.79 -8.69 -4.55
N ALA A 9 -35.77 -9.24 -3.34
CA ALA A 9 -35.03 -8.68 -2.23
C ALA A 9 -33.55 -8.74 -2.63
N GLU A 10 -33.08 -7.68 -3.27
CA GLU A 10 -31.67 -7.45 -3.56
C GLU A 10 -30.98 -7.35 -2.20
N ALA A 11 -30.41 -8.48 -1.78
CA ALA A 11 -29.55 -8.54 -0.63
C ALA A 11 -28.41 -7.57 -0.89
N VAL A 12 -28.45 -6.41 -0.24
CA VAL A 12 -27.30 -5.51 -0.11
C VAL A 12 -26.26 -6.29 0.66
N VAL A 13 -25.47 -7.09 -0.04
CA VAL A 13 -24.22 -7.61 0.48
C VAL A 13 -23.40 -6.40 0.87
N PRO A 14 -23.06 -6.19 2.15
CA PRO A 14 -22.08 -5.18 2.48
C PRO A 14 -20.82 -5.58 1.71
N ALA A 15 -20.46 -4.78 0.70
CA ALA A 15 -19.24 -5.00 -0.05
C ALA A 15 -18.11 -5.09 0.98
N VAL A 16 -17.59 -6.31 1.19
CA VAL A 16 -16.46 -6.52 2.07
C VAL A 16 -15.39 -5.55 1.57
N PRO A 17 -14.97 -4.57 2.38
CA PRO A 17 -14.04 -3.57 1.90
C PRO A 17 -12.82 -4.29 1.38
N ASP A 18 -12.49 -4.03 0.12
CA ASP A 18 -11.33 -4.64 -0.54
C ASP A 18 -10.11 -4.41 0.35
N GLU A 19 -9.47 -5.48 0.81
CA GLU A 19 -8.39 -5.43 1.79
C GLU A 19 -7.27 -4.51 1.31
N THR A 20 -7.02 -4.48 0.00
CA THR A 20 -6.07 -3.57 -0.63
C THR A 20 -6.49 -2.11 -0.44
N ALA A 21 -7.78 -1.79 -0.60
CA ALA A 21 -8.29 -0.43 -0.40
C ALA A 21 -8.10 0.04 1.05
N LEU A 22 -8.29 -0.84 2.03
CA LEU A 22 -8.03 -0.54 3.45
C LEU A 22 -6.56 -0.27 3.70
N ILE A 23 -5.66 -1.07 3.13
CA ILE A 23 -4.21 -0.85 3.23
C ILE A 23 -3.85 0.54 2.65
N PHE A 24 -4.38 0.89 1.47
CA PHE A 24 -4.16 2.22 0.89
C PHE A 24 -4.71 3.36 1.77
N GLN A 25 -5.85 3.17 2.43
CA GLN A 25 -6.35 4.16 3.38
C GLN A 25 -5.42 4.33 4.59
N ARG A 26 -4.92 3.24 5.16
CA ARG A 26 -3.94 3.28 6.26
C ARG A 26 -2.65 4.00 5.84
N LEU A 27 -2.11 3.67 4.66
CA LEU A 27 -0.92 4.34 4.13
C LEU A 27 -1.16 5.85 3.89
N ARG A 28 -2.35 6.25 3.43
CA ARG A 28 -2.70 7.67 3.32
C ARG A 28 -2.78 8.36 4.68
N GLY A 29 -3.40 7.70 5.66
CA GLY A 29 -3.47 8.23 7.03
C GLY A 29 -2.08 8.39 7.64
N LEU A 30 -1.19 7.42 7.43
CA LEU A 30 0.20 7.48 7.88
C LEU A 30 0.97 8.62 7.21
N ARG A 31 0.77 8.81 5.90
CA ARG A 31 1.34 9.94 5.17
C ARG A 31 0.91 11.28 5.77
N ASP A 32 -0.37 11.42 6.09
CA ASP A 32 -0.94 12.63 6.68
C ASP A 32 -0.40 12.86 8.11
N ALA A 33 -0.31 11.79 8.90
CA ALA A 33 0.25 11.82 10.26
C ALA A 33 1.74 12.18 10.30
N CYS A 34 2.50 11.96 9.21
CA CYS A 34 3.88 12.42 9.11
C CYS A 34 4.01 13.95 9.11
N GLY A 35 2.97 14.71 8.78
CA GLY A 35 2.95 16.18 8.85
C GLY A 35 4.12 16.83 8.08
N ASP A 36 4.88 17.69 8.78
CA ASP A 36 6.05 18.43 8.27
C ASP A 36 7.33 17.58 8.11
N ALA A 37 7.26 16.26 8.25
CA ALA A 37 8.41 15.40 7.99
C ALA A 37 8.93 15.60 6.56
N SER A 38 10.25 15.51 6.40
CA SER A 38 10.89 15.51 5.08
C SER A 38 10.25 14.44 4.21
N SER A 39 9.97 14.76 2.94
CA SER A 39 9.39 13.79 2.01
C SER A 39 10.21 12.50 1.92
N THR A 40 11.52 12.55 2.18
CA THR A 40 12.36 11.35 2.22
C THR A 40 12.01 10.47 3.42
N ASP A 41 11.90 11.03 4.62
CA ASP A 41 11.53 10.28 5.83
C ASP A 41 10.12 9.71 5.71
N THR A 42 9.16 10.49 5.19
CA THR A 42 7.80 10.01 4.92
C THR A 42 7.81 8.83 3.95
N ILE A 43 8.61 8.89 2.88
CA ILE A 43 8.76 7.75 1.95
C ILE A 43 9.32 6.53 2.67
N LEU A 44 10.33 6.67 3.53
CA LEU A 44 10.90 5.55 4.27
C LEU A 44 9.87 4.90 5.20
N VAL A 45 9.10 5.71 5.92
CA VAL A 45 8.00 5.26 6.79
C VAL A 45 6.95 4.50 5.98
N LEU A 46 6.53 5.05 4.84
CA LEU A 46 5.54 4.42 3.97
C LEU A 46 6.05 3.11 3.34
N ILE A 47 7.35 3.01 3.01
CA ILE A 47 7.94 1.76 2.55
C ILE A 47 7.87 0.70 3.65
N SER A 48 8.26 1.03 4.88
CA SER A 48 8.15 0.08 6.01
C SER A 48 6.72 -0.37 6.24
N ALA A 49 5.77 0.57 6.31
CA ALA A 49 4.36 0.22 6.48
C ALA A 49 3.82 -0.63 5.31
N ALA A 50 4.25 -0.36 4.08
CA ALA A 50 3.87 -1.19 2.94
C ALA A 50 4.43 -2.62 3.07
N LEU A 51 5.66 -2.80 3.57
CA LEU A 51 6.24 -4.12 3.83
C LEU A 51 5.47 -4.87 4.93
N ASP A 52 5.12 -4.20 6.02
CA ASP A 52 4.30 -4.77 7.11
C ASP A 52 2.92 -5.23 6.61
N GLU A 53 2.30 -4.46 5.70
CA GLU A 53 1.02 -4.81 5.08
C GLU A 53 1.18 -5.82 3.91
N GLY A 54 2.37 -6.40 3.71
CA GLY A 54 2.61 -7.49 2.74
C GLY A 54 2.97 -7.05 1.32
N PHE A 55 3.26 -5.77 1.08
CA PHE A 55 3.84 -5.27 -0.17
C PHE A 55 5.35 -5.52 -0.17
N ASP A 56 5.72 -6.78 -0.16
CA ASP A 56 7.07 -7.29 0.00
C ASP A 56 7.89 -7.28 -1.28
N THR A 57 7.41 -6.75 -2.42
CA THR A 57 8.17 -6.74 -3.68
C THR A 57 8.35 -5.33 -4.21
N ARG A 58 9.51 -5.07 -4.84
CA ARG A 58 9.84 -3.76 -5.45
C ARG A 58 8.70 -3.19 -6.31
N PRO A 59 8.12 -3.93 -7.29
CA PRO A 59 7.03 -3.38 -8.10
C PRO A 59 5.77 -3.07 -7.28
N ARG A 60 5.47 -3.85 -6.22
CA ARG A 60 4.34 -3.58 -5.33
C ARG A 60 4.55 -2.33 -4.50
N ILE A 61 5.73 -2.16 -3.90
CA ILE A 61 6.10 -0.97 -3.13
C ILE A 61 6.06 0.28 -4.04
N LEU A 62 6.71 0.22 -5.19
CA LEU A 62 6.74 1.33 -6.15
C LEU A 62 5.33 1.67 -6.65
N GLY A 63 4.51 0.66 -6.93
CA GLY A 63 3.12 0.85 -7.35
C GLY A 63 2.26 1.48 -6.26
N ALA A 64 2.43 1.04 -5.01
CA ALA A 64 1.70 1.58 -3.86
C ALA A 64 2.04 3.06 -3.63
N LEU A 65 3.33 3.39 -3.55
CA LEU A 65 3.76 4.76 -3.32
C LEU A 65 3.47 5.68 -4.52
N PHE A 66 3.51 5.16 -5.75
CA PHE A 66 3.06 5.91 -6.92
C PHE A 66 1.57 6.27 -6.86
N LYS A 67 0.70 5.33 -6.43
CA LYS A 67 -0.72 5.62 -6.19
C LYS A 67 -0.96 6.63 -5.07
N LEU A 68 0.02 6.81 -4.17
CA LEU A 68 0.00 7.83 -3.11
C LEU A 68 0.57 9.20 -3.58
N GLY A 69 1.00 9.30 -4.84
CA GLY A 69 1.48 10.54 -5.46
C GLY A 69 3.01 10.71 -5.44
N TYR A 70 3.77 9.69 -5.04
CA TYR A 70 5.23 9.77 -5.02
C TYR A 70 5.86 9.34 -6.35
N ASP A 71 6.97 9.99 -6.70
CA ASP A 71 7.73 9.64 -7.90
C ASP A 71 8.40 8.27 -7.77
N ARG A 72 8.23 7.42 -8.79
CA ARG A 72 8.76 6.04 -8.78
C ARG A 72 10.28 6.00 -8.76
N ALA A 73 10.96 6.91 -9.46
CA ALA A 73 12.42 6.91 -9.53
C ALA A 73 13.03 7.33 -8.20
N ARG A 74 12.41 8.31 -7.51
CA ARG A 74 12.79 8.72 -6.15
C ARG A 74 12.60 7.60 -5.15
N VAL A 75 11.45 6.93 -5.16
CA VAL A 75 11.18 5.80 -4.26
C VAL A 75 12.14 4.64 -4.54
N ALA A 76 12.41 4.33 -5.81
CA ALA A 76 13.36 3.30 -6.19
C ALA A 76 14.77 3.60 -5.69
N LYS A 77 15.27 4.83 -5.88
CA LYS A 77 16.56 5.27 -5.35
C LYS A 77 16.64 5.12 -3.83
N LEU A 78 15.60 5.52 -3.11
CA LEU A 78 15.56 5.40 -1.65
C LEU A 78 15.52 3.95 -1.18
N LEU A 79 14.72 3.12 -1.84
CA LEU A 79 14.66 1.69 -1.56
C LEU A 79 16.04 1.05 -1.77
N ASP A 80 16.70 1.31 -2.90
CA ASP A 80 18.02 0.77 -3.23
C ASP A 80 19.09 1.27 -2.25
N ALA A 81 19.04 2.56 -1.85
CA ALA A 81 19.96 3.14 -0.88
C ALA A 81 19.83 2.52 0.53
N GLN A 82 18.62 2.08 0.91
CA GLN A 82 18.34 1.53 2.24
C GLN A 82 18.27 -0.01 2.27
N MET A 83 18.41 -0.68 1.11
CA MET A 83 18.36 -2.14 0.89
C MET A 83 19.48 -2.94 1.59
N ARG A 84 20.31 -2.28 2.39
CA ARG A 84 21.38 -2.88 3.20
C ARG A 84 21.45 -2.35 4.63
N VAL A 85 20.63 -1.35 4.93
CA VAL A 85 20.62 -0.64 6.22
C VAL A 85 19.34 -0.97 6.99
N ARG A 86 18.20 -0.97 6.30
CA ARG A 86 16.88 -1.16 6.93
C ARG A 86 16.09 -2.35 6.39
N TRP A 87 16.33 -2.76 5.14
CA TRP A 87 15.57 -3.83 4.50
C TRP A 87 16.50 -4.83 3.83
N ARG A 88 16.28 -6.13 4.04
CA ARG A 88 17.03 -7.21 3.40
C ARG A 88 16.23 -7.73 2.22
N SER A 89 16.87 -7.85 1.07
CA SER A 89 16.32 -8.66 -0.03
C SER A 89 16.49 -10.14 0.31
N ARG A 90 15.39 -10.86 0.46
CA ARG A 90 15.33 -12.32 0.52
C ARG A 90 15.42 -12.91 -0.91
N PRO A 91 15.84 -14.18 -1.05
CA PRO A 91 15.69 -14.90 -2.31
C PRO A 91 14.21 -14.87 -2.74
N GLY A 92 13.95 -14.60 -4.03
CA GLY A 92 12.60 -14.40 -4.56
C GLY A 92 12.15 -12.94 -4.73
N ARG A 93 13.06 -11.96 -4.64
CA ARG A 93 12.78 -10.50 -4.78
C ARG A 93 11.80 -9.96 -3.73
N ARG A 94 11.78 -10.62 -2.57
CA ARG A 94 11.01 -10.19 -1.40
C ARG A 94 11.86 -9.33 -0.48
N TYR A 95 11.27 -8.32 0.11
CA TYR A 95 11.89 -7.38 1.02
C TYR A 95 11.35 -7.64 2.43
N GLU A 96 12.25 -7.67 3.40
CA GLU A 96 11.94 -7.87 4.81
C GLU A 96 12.64 -6.78 5.61
N ALA A 97 11.97 -6.22 6.62
CA ALA A 97 12.58 -5.25 7.52
C ALA A 97 13.62 -5.93 8.41
N ILE A 98 14.82 -5.34 8.47
CA ILE A 98 15.88 -5.68 9.41
C ILE A 98 15.75 -4.67 10.55
N ILE A 99 14.84 -4.93 11.49
CA ILE A 99 14.72 -4.15 12.73
C ILE A 99 15.20 -5.02 13.89
#